data_AF-R7P852-F1
#
_entry.id   AF-R7P852-F1
#
_cell.length_a   1.000
_cell.length_b   1.000
_cell.length_c   1.000
_cell.angle_alpha   90.00
_cell.angle_beta   90.00
_cell.angle_gamma   90.00
#
_symmetry.space_group_name_H-M   'P 1'
#
loop_
_entity.id
_entity.type
_entity.pdbx_description
1 polymer ?
#
loop_
_entity_poly.entity_id
_entity_poly.type
_entity_poly.pdbx_seq_one_letter_code
_entity_poly.pdbx_strand_id
1 'polypeptide(L)'
;MKNNKILLLILGSVMVVISIIYLTYFRKVTVSFTAKIGAGVAPISVRIGEKVDEPTLPDNDEYKFVGWYKDGEKFDFNTPIKKNINLEAKWEKIEK
;
A
#
# COMPACT_ATOMS: atom_id res chain seq x y z
N MET A 1 21.12 38.76 -21.01
CA MET A 1 20.96 38.18 -19.65
C MET A 1 19.52 38.15 -19.09
N LYS A 2 18.53 38.86 -19.66
CA LYS A 2 17.16 38.95 -19.09
C LYS A 2 16.25 37.74 -19.39
N ASN A 3 16.55 36.98 -20.44
CA ASN A 3 15.63 35.95 -20.99
C ASN A 3 15.78 34.58 -20.30
N ASN A 4 16.96 34.26 -19.76
CA ASN A 4 17.21 32.98 -19.09
C ASN A 4 16.49 32.90 -17.73
N LYS A 5 16.31 34.04 -17.05
CA LYS A 5 15.54 34.11 -15.80
C LYS A 5 14.05 33.82 -16.03
N ILE A 6 13.47 34.34 -17.12
CA ILE A 6 12.08 34.07 -17.50
C ILE A 6 11.91 32.60 -17.93
N LEU A 7 12.86 32.06 -18.69
CA LEU A 7 12.84 30.65 -19.11
C LEU A 7 12.91 29.68 -17.93
N LEU A 8 13.76 29.96 -16.92
CA LEU A 8 13.86 29.14 -15.71
C LEU A 8 12.58 29.19 -14.86
N LEU A 9 11.92 30.35 -14.80
CA LEU A 9 10.62 30.49 -14.12
C LEU A 9 9.52 29.71 -14.84
N ILE A 10 9.51 29.70 -16.17
CA ILE A 10 8.56 28.92 -16.97
C ILE A 10 8.84 27.41 -16.82
N LEU A 11 10.10 26.97 -16.90
CA LEU A 11 10.47 25.56 -16.67
C LEU A 11 10.06 25.08 -15.28
N GLY A 12 10.33 25.89 -14.24
CA GLY A 12 9.89 25.59 -12.89
C GLY A 12 8.37 25.43 -12.79
N SER A 13 7.61 26.36 -13.38
CA SER A 13 6.14 26.30 -13.44
C SER A 13 5.64 25.06 -14.18
N VAL A 14 6.22 24.73 -15.35
CA VAL A 14 5.85 23.54 -16.15
C VAL A 14 6.16 22.26 -15.38
N MET A 15 7.30 22.16 -14.70
CA MET A 15 7.65 21.00 -13.87
C MET A 15 6.70 20.84 -12.67
N VAL A 16 6.26 21.95 -12.06
CA VAL A 16 5.25 21.95 -11.00
C VAL A 16 3.89 21.50 -11.53
N VAL A 17 3.45 22.02 -12.68
CA VAL A 17 2.19 21.61 -13.32
C VAL A 17 2.23 20.15 -13.73
N ILE A 18 3.33 19.66 -14.32
CA ILE A 18 3.52 18.23 -14.63
C ILE A 18 3.52 17.37 -13.37
N SER A 19 4.15 17.83 -12.29
CA SER A 19 4.12 17.13 -10.99
C SER A 19 2.73 17.09 -10.39
N ILE A 20 1.96 18.19 -10.46
CA ILE A 20 0.56 18.25 -10.01
C ILE A 20 -0.30 17.33 -10.88
N ILE A 21 -0.12 17.35 -12.20
CA ILE A 21 -0.82 16.45 -13.14
C ILE A 21 -0.47 14.99 -12.84
N TYR A 22 0.80 14.68 -12.57
CA TYR A 22 1.23 13.35 -12.17
C TYR A 22 0.55 12.94 -10.85
N LEU A 23 0.65 13.76 -9.79
CA LEU A 23 0.02 13.49 -8.49
C LEU A 23 -1.52 13.35 -8.59
N THR A 24 -2.18 14.08 -9.48
CA THR A 24 -3.64 13.99 -9.70
C THR A 24 -4.03 12.82 -10.61
N TYR A 25 -3.19 12.44 -11.58
CA TYR A 25 -3.42 11.32 -12.49
C TYR A 25 -3.29 9.97 -11.78
N PHE A 26 -2.39 9.88 -10.80
CA PHE A 26 -2.18 8.64 -10.06
C PHE A 26 -3.11 8.54 -8.85
N ARG A 27 -4.30 8.00 -9.09
CA ARG A 27 -5.22 7.61 -8.01
C ARG A 27 -4.57 6.55 -7.11
N LYS A 28 -4.77 6.71 -5.80
CA LYS A 28 -4.35 5.76 -4.79
C LYS A 28 -5.51 4.87 -4.34
N VAL A 29 -5.17 3.68 -3.93
CA VAL A 29 -6.06 2.69 -3.31
C VAL A 29 -5.44 2.20 -2.02
N THR A 30 -6.29 1.80 -1.09
CA THR A 30 -5.88 1.44 0.27
C THR A 30 -6.09 -0.04 0.52
N VAL A 31 -5.05 -0.70 1.04
CA VAL A 31 -5.10 -2.05 1.59
C VAL A 31 -5.21 -1.91 3.10
N SER A 32 -6.35 -2.34 3.65
CA SER A 32 -6.58 -2.41 5.09
C SER A 32 -6.25 -3.81 5.61
N PHE A 33 -5.78 -3.88 6.85
CA PHE A 33 -5.36 -5.12 7.48
C PHE A 33 -6.14 -5.31 8.78
N THR A 34 -6.87 -6.43 8.87
CA THR A 34 -7.64 -6.80 10.05
C THR A 34 -6.98 -7.99 10.73
N ALA A 35 -6.43 -7.77 11.93
CA ALA A 35 -5.85 -8.82 12.75
C ALA A 35 -6.63 -8.98 14.06
N LYS A 36 -7.01 -10.22 14.39
CA LYS A 36 -7.71 -10.54 15.65
C LYS A 36 -6.76 -10.72 16.83
N ILE A 37 -5.48 -10.95 16.55
CA ILE A 37 -4.43 -11.26 17.53
C ILE A 37 -3.24 -10.32 17.26
N GLY A 38 -2.60 -9.85 18.33
CA GLY A 38 -1.42 -8.99 18.24
C GLY A 38 -1.74 -7.53 17.93
N ALA A 39 -0.67 -6.75 17.68
CA ALA A 39 -0.82 -5.38 17.21
C ALA A 39 -1.30 -5.37 15.75
N GLY A 40 -2.33 -4.59 15.45
CA GLY A 40 -2.83 -4.43 14.08
C GLY A 40 -1.78 -3.81 13.16
N VAL A 41 -1.94 -4.01 11.85
CA VAL A 41 -1.10 -3.37 10.83
C VAL A 41 -1.80 -2.10 10.34
N ALA A 42 -1.05 -1.00 10.24
CA ALA A 42 -1.57 0.25 9.68
C ALA A 42 -1.96 0.05 8.21
N PRO A 43 -3.07 0.65 7.73
CA PRO A 43 -3.44 0.58 6.32
C PRO A 43 -2.35 1.14 5.41
N ILE A 44 -2.13 0.51 4.26
CA ILE A 44 -1.12 0.93 3.27
C ILE A 44 -1.83 1.50 2.05
N SER A 45 -1.43 2.69 1.62
CA SER A 45 -1.92 3.31 0.38
C SER A 45 -0.89 3.20 -0.74
N VAL A 46 -1.26 2.55 -1.83
CA VAL A 46 -0.44 2.39 -3.05
C VAL A 46 -1.14 2.99 -4.26
N ARG A 47 -0.41 3.20 -5.35
CA ARG A 47 -1.04 3.65 -6.59
C ARG A 47 -1.83 2.49 -7.20
N ILE A 48 -2.87 2.81 -7.94
CA ILE A 48 -3.62 1.79 -8.70
C ILE A 48 -2.66 1.03 -9.61
N GLY A 49 -2.67 -0.29 -9.49
CA GLY A 49 -1.81 -1.20 -10.26
C GLY A 49 -0.45 -1.49 -9.61
N GLU A 50 -0.10 -0.85 -8.50
CA GLU A 50 1.06 -1.23 -7.70
C GLU A 50 0.75 -2.41 -6.78
N LYS A 51 1.80 -3.07 -6.31
CA LYS A 51 1.74 -4.15 -5.33
C LYS A 51 1.98 -3.58 -3.93
N VAL A 52 1.66 -4.37 -2.92
CA VAL A 52 1.98 -4.08 -1.51
C VAL A 52 2.91 -5.18 -1.01
N ASP A 53 3.89 -4.83 -0.19
CA ASP A 53 4.73 -5.83 0.48
C ASP A 53 3.93 -6.51 1.59
N GLU A 54 4.09 -7.83 1.72
CA GLU A 54 3.38 -8.60 2.76
C GLU A 54 3.82 -8.15 4.16
N PRO A 55 2.90 -7.61 4.99
CA PRO A 55 3.24 -7.32 6.37
C PRO A 55 3.35 -8.61 7.18
N THR A 56 4.35 -8.68 8.05
CA THR A 56 4.46 -9.76 9.03
C THR A 56 3.83 -9.34 10.35
N LEU A 57 3.17 -10.28 11.02
CA LEU A 57 2.73 -10.11 12.40
C LEU A 57 3.58 -10.99 13.33
N PRO A 58 3.83 -10.56 14.57
CA PRO A 58 4.53 -11.39 15.54
C PRO A 58 3.68 -12.60 15.93
N ASP A 59 4.32 -13.76 16.03
CA ASP A 59 3.71 -14.95 16.63
C ASP A 59 3.50 -14.73 18.14
N ASN A 60 2.56 -15.47 18.74
CA ASN A 60 2.42 -15.56 20.19
C ASN A 60 2.55 -17.02 20.66
N ASP A 61 2.53 -17.24 21.97
CA ASP A 61 2.78 -18.56 22.57
C ASP A 61 1.71 -19.63 22.24
N GLU A 62 0.56 -19.22 21.69
CA GLU A 62 -0.58 -20.10 21.37
C GLU A 62 -0.91 -20.14 19.88
N TYR A 63 -0.49 -19.14 19.10
CA TYR A 63 -0.89 -18.92 17.72
C TYR A 63 0.27 -18.43 16.86
N LYS A 64 0.40 -19.06 15.69
CA LYS A 64 1.33 -18.69 14.62
C LYS A 64 0.61 -17.96 13.50
N PHE A 65 1.20 -16.88 12.99
CA PHE A 65 0.66 -16.16 11.84
C PHE A 65 0.88 -16.98 10.55
N VAL A 66 -0.20 -17.23 9.79
CA VAL A 66 -0.19 -18.09 8.59
C VAL A 66 -0.19 -17.29 7.29
N GLY A 67 -0.66 -16.04 7.37
CA GLY A 67 -0.73 -15.12 6.24
C GLY A 67 -2.02 -14.31 6.21
N TRP A 68 -2.13 -13.49 5.17
CA TRP A 68 -3.27 -12.64 4.90
C TRP A 68 -4.24 -13.27 3.92
N TYR A 69 -5.53 -13.10 4.17
CA TYR A 69 -6.60 -13.70 3.39
C TYR A 69 -7.60 -12.65 2.94
N LYS A 70 -8.14 -12.83 1.74
CA LYS A 70 -9.23 -12.02 1.18
C LYS A 70 -10.38 -12.94 0.83
N ASP A 71 -11.57 -12.65 1.36
CA ASP A 71 -12.79 -13.44 1.09
C ASP A 71 -12.61 -14.95 1.35
N GLY A 72 -11.78 -15.31 2.33
CA GLY A 72 -11.50 -16.70 2.72
C GLY A 72 -10.30 -17.35 2.04
N GLU A 73 -9.75 -16.76 0.97
CA GLU A 73 -8.60 -17.28 0.20
C GLU A 73 -7.28 -16.57 0.54
N LYS A 74 -6.15 -17.28 0.48
CA LYS A 74 -4.84 -16.69 0.80
C LYS A 74 -4.49 -15.65 -0.26
N PHE A 75 -4.14 -14.45 0.17
CA PHE A 75 -3.83 -13.34 -0.73
C PHE A 75 -2.42 -13.48 -1.32
N ASP A 76 -2.31 -13.35 -2.64
CA ASP A 76 -1.02 -13.28 -3.34
C ASP A 76 -0.59 -11.81 -3.48
N PHE A 77 0.46 -11.41 -2.75
CA PHE A 77 1.02 -10.06 -2.77
C PHE A 77 1.71 -9.70 -4.10
N ASN A 78 1.86 -10.65 -5.03
CA ASN A 78 2.19 -10.34 -6.41
C ASN A 78 1.01 -9.74 -7.20
N THR A 79 -0.20 -9.72 -6.64
CA THR A 79 -1.39 -9.18 -7.27
C THR A 79 -1.39 -7.64 -7.25
N PRO A 80 -1.49 -6.96 -8.41
CA PRO A 80 -1.67 -5.52 -8.48
C PRO A 80 -2.97 -5.05 -7.78
N ILE A 81 -2.87 -4.04 -6.92
CA ILE A 81 -4.01 -3.49 -6.19
C ILE A 81 -4.75 -2.49 -7.08
N LYS A 82 -5.98 -2.81 -7.47
CA LYS A 82 -6.79 -1.98 -8.37
C LYS A 82 -7.91 -1.20 -7.67
N LYS A 83 -8.26 -1.61 -6.46
CA LYS A 83 -9.32 -1.03 -5.64
C LYS A 83 -8.98 -1.22 -4.17
N ASN A 84 -9.69 -0.53 -3.30
CA ASN A 84 -9.56 -0.74 -1.87
C ASN A 84 -9.91 -2.20 -1.53
N ILE A 85 -9.10 -2.83 -0.70
CA ILE A 85 -9.32 -4.20 -0.22
C ILE A 85 -9.07 -4.26 1.28
N ASN A 86 -9.72 -5.22 1.94
CA ASN A 86 -9.41 -5.60 3.30
C ASN A 86 -8.80 -7.00 3.30
N LEU A 87 -7.71 -7.17 4.01
CA LEU A 87 -7.03 -8.44 4.22
C LEU A 87 -7.15 -8.85 5.68
N GLU A 88 -7.56 -10.09 5.91
CA GLU A 88 -7.76 -10.66 7.24
C GLU A 88 -6.61 -11.59 7.59
N ALA A 89 -6.01 -11.39 8.76
CA ALA A 89 -4.96 -12.27 9.26
C ALA A 89 -5.58 -13.63 9.66
N LYS A 90 -4.99 -14.73 9.18
CA LYS A 90 -5.27 -16.07 9.69
C LYS A 90 -4.13 -16.57 10.56
N TRP A 91 -4.53 -17.34 11.56
CA TRP A 91 -3.67 -17.86 12.62
C TRP A 91 -3.89 -19.36 12.76
N GLU A 92 -2.82 -20.09 13.03
CA GLU A 92 -2.83 -21.51 13.34
C GLU A 92 -2.47 -21.69 14.82
N LYS A 93 -3.24 -22.52 15.52
CA LYS A 93 -2.96 -22.80 16.93
C LYS A 93 -1.73 -23.69 17.02
N ILE A 94 -0.78 -23.33 17.89
CA ILE A 94 0.39 -24.15 18.16
C ILE A 94 -0.05 -25.29 19.09
N GLU A 95 -0.13 -26.51 18.56
CA GLU A 95 -0.32 -27.71 19.39
C GLU A 95 0.99 -28.01 20.14
N LYS A 96 0.89 -28.21 21.45
CA LYS A 96 2.00 -28.55 22.36
C LYS A 96 1.93 -30.01 22.75
#